data_AF-J3NH04-F1
#
_entry.id   AF-J3NH04-F1
#
_cell.length_a   1.000
_cell.length_b   1.000
_cell.length_c   1.000
_cell.angle_alpha   90.00
_cell.angle_beta   90.00
_cell.angle_gamma   90.00
#
_symmetry.space_group_name_H-M   'P 1'
#
loop_
_entity.id
_entity.type
_entity.pdbx_description
1 polymer ?
#
loop_
_entity_poly.entity_id
_entity_poly.type
_entity_poly.pdbx_seq_one_letter_code
_entity_poly.pdbx_strand_id
1 'polypeptide(L)'
;MTTQQDVQELLRLLVGARKLPMLQAMSHVKALQTVGLKSIQQVAEAPLPDVERAVPDAKAARSLHNACKAAVKRGDAGAGGADAAGGKRPASGAGGGGGVSSKRARPGGSRSSLGEEGGLFGMPEQMTPDELETSLALPADTDEARIASAALETNRAPLVLAFAVELLRYTMPEQPPSSRLSMAQAVVAANSRYKAHSLGIESATPAEREGWGEGQPKVRVMGREIHVLKRGGYTWNGEESIADSSAGAEDAGDAAPHTDPSQSQTQLLGTPRATPQQRQLLAWSTSQSISLKDSTFIARATHMPDPAERKKLVSSLMAQYPHLKTATHNAWAYRARPPGSSRVVEEKFDDGETGCGALILQMLRDADVIDTLVVLTRWFGGKFLGPDRFRLMRNCVGGALSERMRLTGTNAGLGGEAVWGLDVEAMRSKSTVRGAGPPARHHETTVVGMQIHRPESARNYLLRSFATAEPPTTDLGTDAKEENKTEGGAVSGGGKKTAGAKKKTQKEINLEKEENLGLLLGALRLLYDSWADHLTVADLDQRAWDWYTSVRPSVDSGPSGWGAKGTLELQKILNLRRKA
;
A
#
# COMPACT_ATOMS: atom_id res chain seq x y z
N MET A 1 -26.78 45.29 -18.49
CA MET A 1 -26.68 45.42 -17.02
C MET A 1 -26.16 44.10 -16.47
N THR A 2 -25.20 44.11 -15.54
CA THR A 2 -24.70 42.86 -14.92
C THR A 2 -25.82 42.26 -14.09
N THR A 3 -26.29 41.05 -14.38
CA THR A 3 -27.26 40.40 -13.51
C THR A 3 -26.54 39.83 -12.29
N GLN A 4 -27.19 39.80 -11.13
CA GLN A 4 -26.64 39.15 -9.93
C GLN A 4 -26.33 37.66 -10.21
N GLN A 5 -27.06 37.06 -11.15
CA GLN A 5 -26.89 35.70 -11.64
C GLN A 5 -25.57 35.51 -12.40
N ASP A 6 -25.17 36.43 -13.28
CA ASP A 6 -23.89 36.36 -14.01
C ASP A 6 -22.68 36.31 -13.06
N VAL A 7 -22.76 37.09 -11.97
CA VAL A 7 -21.72 37.15 -10.93
C VAL A 7 -21.66 35.82 -10.18
N GLN A 8 -22.81 35.26 -9.81
CA GLN A 8 -22.88 33.97 -9.12
C GLN A 8 -22.36 32.82 -9.99
N GLU A 9 -22.64 32.84 -11.29
CA GLU A 9 -22.15 31.83 -12.24
C GLU A 9 -20.63 31.90 -12.41
N LEU A 10 -20.06 33.11 -12.56
CA LEU A 10 -18.62 33.31 -12.61
C LEU A 10 -17.92 32.83 -11.32
N LEU A 11 -18.50 33.16 -10.15
CA LEU A 11 -17.97 32.69 -8.87
C LEU A 11 -18.05 31.17 -8.74
N ARG A 12 -19.17 30.56 -9.15
CA ARG A 12 -19.33 29.10 -9.14
C ARG A 12 -18.33 28.41 -10.05
N LEU A 13 -18.01 29.00 -11.21
CA LEU A 13 -17.00 28.48 -12.13
C LEU A 13 -15.58 28.60 -11.56
N LEU A 14 -15.22 29.73 -10.94
CA LEU A 14 -13.90 29.96 -10.34
C LEU A 14 -13.66 29.10 -9.09
N VAL A 15 -14.67 28.96 -8.23
CA VAL A 15 -14.56 28.14 -7.00
C VAL A 15 -14.70 26.66 -7.32
N GLY A 16 -15.63 26.28 -8.20
CA GLY A 16 -15.88 24.88 -8.55
C GLY A 16 -14.85 24.29 -9.50
N ALA A 17 -14.67 24.89 -10.68
CA ALA A 17 -13.81 24.34 -11.72
C ALA A 17 -12.32 24.66 -11.49
N ARG A 18 -12.00 25.84 -10.92
CA ARG A 18 -10.61 26.25 -10.66
C ARG A 18 -10.17 26.07 -9.21
N LYS A 19 -11.06 25.63 -8.31
CA LYS A 19 -10.78 25.41 -6.88
C LYS A 19 -10.13 26.62 -6.20
N LEU A 20 -10.46 27.83 -6.65
CA LEU A 20 -9.94 29.05 -6.04
C LEU A 20 -10.62 29.32 -4.69
N PRO A 21 -9.88 29.77 -3.67
CA PRO A 21 -10.46 30.33 -2.46
C PRO A 21 -11.44 31.45 -2.79
N MET A 22 -12.58 31.49 -2.07
CA MET A 22 -13.68 32.43 -2.35
C MET A 22 -13.22 33.89 -2.43
N LEU A 23 -12.29 34.30 -1.55
CA LEU A 23 -11.77 35.68 -1.53
C LEU A 23 -11.01 36.04 -2.81
N GLN A 24 -10.23 35.11 -3.37
CA GLN A 24 -9.53 35.29 -4.63
C GLN A 24 -10.51 35.26 -5.81
N ALA A 25 -11.49 34.36 -5.80
CA ALA A 25 -12.54 34.33 -6.81
C ALA A 25 -13.31 35.66 -6.90
N MET A 26 -13.68 36.25 -5.76
CA MET A 26 -14.33 37.56 -5.68
C MET A 26 -13.45 38.69 -6.24
N SER A 27 -12.14 38.67 -5.93
CA SER A 27 -11.18 39.64 -6.48
C SER A 27 -11.08 39.54 -8.01
N HIS A 28 -11.00 38.33 -8.55
CA HIS A 28 -10.95 38.09 -10.00
C HIS A 28 -12.24 38.53 -10.70
N VAL A 29 -13.42 38.25 -10.12
CA VAL A 29 -14.70 38.71 -10.69
C VAL A 29 -14.80 40.22 -10.69
N LYS A 30 -14.34 40.89 -9.62
CA LYS A 30 -14.30 42.35 -9.56
C LYS A 30 -13.36 42.93 -10.63
N ALA A 31 -12.19 42.32 -10.85
CA ALA A 31 -11.25 42.74 -11.89
C ALA A 31 -11.84 42.56 -13.31
N LEU A 32 -12.52 41.44 -13.59
CA LEU A 32 -13.21 41.23 -14.86
C LEU A 32 -14.31 42.27 -15.09
N GLN A 33 -15.07 42.61 -14.05
CA GLN A 33 -16.09 43.66 -14.12
C GLN A 33 -15.51 45.04 -14.44
N THR A 34 -14.31 45.36 -13.95
CA THR A 34 -13.63 46.63 -14.27
C THR A 34 -13.22 46.74 -15.73
N VAL A 35 -12.95 45.61 -16.40
CA VAL A 35 -12.63 45.55 -17.84
C VAL A 35 -13.89 45.38 -18.70
N GLY A 36 -15.08 45.37 -18.09
CA GLY A 36 -16.36 45.26 -18.79
C GLY A 36 -16.78 43.82 -19.10
N LEU A 37 -16.02 42.82 -18.67
CA LEU A 37 -16.33 41.39 -18.82
C LEU A 37 -17.17 40.93 -17.63
N LYS A 38 -18.48 40.89 -17.80
CA LYS A 38 -19.46 40.75 -16.72
C LYS A 38 -20.14 39.39 -16.66
N SER A 39 -20.07 38.58 -17.72
CA SER A 39 -20.65 37.23 -17.79
C SER A 39 -19.68 36.19 -18.35
N ILE A 40 -19.97 34.90 -18.14
CA ILE A 40 -19.18 33.78 -18.69
C ILE A 40 -19.10 33.87 -20.23
N GLN A 41 -20.20 34.22 -20.88
CA GLN A 41 -20.26 34.36 -22.34
C GLN A 41 -19.35 35.48 -22.84
N GLN A 42 -19.37 36.65 -22.19
CA GLN A 42 -18.50 37.77 -22.54
C GLN A 42 -17.02 37.42 -22.36
N VAL A 43 -16.66 36.68 -21.31
CA VAL A 43 -15.28 36.21 -21.11
C VAL A 43 -14.89 35.19 -22.17
N ALA A 44 -15.80 34.31 -22.59
CA ALA A 44 -15.53 33.29 -23.61
C ALA A 44 -15.30 33.89 -25.01
N GLU A 45 -16.06 34.94 -25.36
CA GLU A 45 -16.01 35.63 -26.65
C GLU A 45 -14.92 36.72 -26.72
N ALA A 46 -14.43 37.22 -25.58
CA ALA A 46 -13.40 38.26 -25.53
C ALA A 46 -12.04 37.79 -26.10
N PRO A 47 -11.27 38.71 -26.72
CA PRO A 47 -9.86 38.49 -27.04
C PRO A 47 -9.03 38.16 -25.78
N LEU A 48 -8.10 37.21 -25.89
CA LEU A 48 -7.23 36.82 -24.77
C LEU A 48 -6.47 38.00 -24.11
N PRO A 49 -5.98 39.02 -24.86
CA PRO A 49 -5.34 40.18 -24.25
C PRO A 49 -6.24 40.96 -23.28
N ASP A 50 -7.55 41.01 -23.51
CA ASP A 50 -8.49 41.72 -22.65
C ASP A 50 -8.75 40.95 -21.35
N VAL A 51 -8.67 39.61 -21.39
CA VAL A 51 -8.74 38.75 -20.20
C VAL A 51 -7.43 38.84 -19.40
N GLU A 52 -6.28 38.92 -20.07
CA GLU A 52 -4.96 39.12 -19.44
C GLU A 52 -4.84 40.50 -18.77
N ARG A 53 -5.54 41.53 -19.27
CA ARG A 53 -5.64 42.84 -18.59
C ARG A 53 -6.40 42.78 -17.26
N ALA A 54 -7.34 41.85 -17.11
CA ALA A 54 -8.11 41.66 -15.87
C ALA A 54 -7.42 40.69 -14.90
N VAL A 55 -6.64 39.73 -15.41
CA VAL A 55 -5.93 38.72 -14.63
C VAL A 55 -4.44 38.77 -15.00
N PRO A 56 -3.59 39.42 -14.19
CA PRO A 56 -2.20 39.71 -14.55
C PRO A 56 -1.30 38.47 -14.71
N ASP A 57 -1.71 37.32 -14.17
CA ASP A 57 -1.05 36.04 -14.46
C ASP A 57 -1.56 35.44 -15.78
N ALA A 58 -0.69 35.43 -16.81
CA ALA A 58 -0.98 34.91 -18.13
C ALA A 58 -1.46 33.44 -18.13
N LYS A 59 -0.96 32.62 -17.19
CA LYS A 59 -1.38 31.21 -17.07
C LYS A 59 -2.79 31.11 -16.49
N ALA A 60 -3.09 31.92 -15.47
CA ALA A 60 -4.44 32.01 -14.90
C ALA A 60 -5.47 32.61 -15.87
N ALA A 61 -5.09 33.62 -16.65
CA ALA A 61 -5.95 34.24 -17.65
C ALA A 61 -6.35 33.25 -18.76
N ARG A 62 -5.39 32.52 -19.33
CA ARG A 62 -5.64 31.46 -20.33
C ARG A 62 -6.49 30.32 -19.78
N SER A 63 -6.22 29.91 -18.54
CA SER A 63 -7.00 28.87 -17.85
C SER A 63 -8.46 29.30 -17.65
N LEU A 64 -8.69 30.54 -17.21
CA LEU A 64 -10.02 31.11 -17.06
C LEU A 64 -10.76 31.21 -18.40
N HIS A 65 -10.08 31.71 -19.44
CA HIS A 65 -10.66 31.85 -20.78
C HIS A 65 -11.13 30.52 -21.35
N ASN A 66 -10.32 29.47 -21.21
CA ASN A 66 -10.67 28.12 -21.65
C ASN A 66 -11.83 27.52 -20.84
N ALA A 67 -11.89 27.79 -19.53
CA ALA A 67 -12.97 27.32 -18.67
C ALA A 67 -14.32 27.97 -19.04
N CYS A 68 -14.32 29.27 -19.34
CA CYS A 68 -15.53 29.98 -19.80
C CYS A 68 -15.99 29.46 -21.17
N LYS A 69 -15.08 29.25 -22.12
CA LYS A 69 -15.40 28.62 -23.43
C LYS A 69 -16.00 27.22 -23.28
N ALA A 70 -15.46 26.41 -22.37
CA ALA A 70 -15.99 25.08 -22.09
C ALA A 70 -17.37 25.12 -21.43
N ALA A 71 -17.66 26.11 -20.59
CA ALA A 71 -18.96 26.30 -19.96
C ALA A 71 -20.04 26.70 -20.98
N VAL A 72 -19.73 27.63 -21.90
CA VAL A 72 -20.64 28.02 -23.00
C VAL A 72 -20.94 26.81 -23.89
N LYS A 73 -19.92 26.03 -24.25
CA LYS A 73 -20.10 24.81 -25.05
C LYS A 73 -20.98 23.74 -24.37
N ARG A 74 -21.05 23.73 -23.03
CA ARG A 74 -21.93 22.82 -22.27
C ARG A 74 -23.35 23.37 -22.14
N GLY A 75 -23.53 24.69 -22.07
CA GLY A 75 -24.83 25.35 -22.04
C GLY A 75 -25.60 25.23 -23.36
N ASP A 76 -24.90 25.25 -24.49
CA ASP A 76 -25.49 25.16 -25.84
C ASP A 76 -26.04 23.75 -26.18
N ALA A 77 -25.58 22.72 -25.45
CA ALA A 77 -26.10 21.36 -25.54
C ALA A 77 -27.30 21.09 -24.61
N GLY A 78 -27.80 22.12 -23.91
CA GLY A 78 -28.76 22.00 -22.81
C GLY A 78 -29.95 22.96 -22.87
N ALA A 79 -30.29 23.51 -24.04
CA ALA A 79 -31.52 24.28 -24.24
C ALA A 79 -32.70 23.36 -24.57
N GLY A 80 -33.24 22.70 -23.54
CA GLY A 80 -34.44 21.85 -23.60
C GLY A 80 -34.74 21.28 -22.22
N GLY A 81 -35.50 22.03 -21.43
CA GLY A 81 -35.52 21.96 -19.97
C GLY A 81 -36.18 20.74 -19.30
N ALA A 82 -36.01 20.70 -17.98
CA ALA A 82 -36.83 19.94 -17.06
C ALA A 82 -37.05 20.77 -15.78
N ASP A 83 -37.94 21.75 -15.87
CA ASP A 83 -38.86 22.10 -14.79
C ASP A 83 -40.26 21.91 -15.38
N ALA A 84 -41.00 20.91 -14.88
CA ALA A 84 -42.42 21.00 -14.59
C ALA A 84 -42.98 19.61 -14.23
N ALA A 85 -43.40 19.48 -12.98
CA ALA A 85 -44.38 18.51 -12.58
C ALA A 85 -45.70 18.71 -13.36
N GLY A 86 -46.34 17.61 -13.72
CA GLY A 86 -47.78 17.56 -13.94
C GLY A 86 -48.27 17.63 -15.39
N GLY A 87 -48.79 16.50 -15.87
CA GLY A 87 -50.10 16.50 -16.52
C GLY A 87 -50.16 16.42 -18.06
N LYS A 88 -50.61 15.24 -18.52
CA LYS A 88 -51.50 14.97 -19.67
C LYS A 88 -50.96 15.17 -21.11
N ARG A 89 -50.80 14.02 -21.79
CA ARG A 89 -50.81 13.83 -23.26
C ARG A 89 -52.19 14.19 -23.86
N PRO A 90 -52.35 14.47 -25.18
CA PRO A 90 -52.32 13.48 -26.29
C PRO A 90 -51.42 13.89 -27.49
N ALA A 91 -50.77 12.98 -28.22
CA ALA A 91 -51.24 12.23 -29.43
C ALA A 91 -51.76 13.17 -30.54
N SER A 92 -51.29 13.21 -31.79
CA SER A 92 -50.96 12.21 -32.84
C SER A 92 -50.33 13.00 -34.03
N GLY A 93 -49.62 12.51 -35.04
CA GLY A 93 -49.36 11.20 -35.63
C GLY A 93 -48.80 11.44 -37.05
N ALA A 94 -48.12 10.41 -37.60
CA ALA A 94 -47.69 10.23 -39.00
C ALA A 94 -46.67 11.25 -39.58
N GLY A 95 -45.64 10.88 -40.36
CA GLY A 95 -45.21 9.61 -40.94
C GLY A 95 -44.27 9.90 -42.12
N GLY A 96 -43.20 9.10 -42.25
CA GLY A 96 -42.35 8.94 -43.45
C GLY A 96 -41.31 10.05 -43.72
N GLY A 97 -40.04 9.79 -44.06
CA GLY A 97 -39.31 8.56 -44.28
C GLY A 97 -37.89 8.86 -44.81
N GLY A 98 -36.93 7.98 -44.51
CA GLY A 98 -35.74 7.70 -45.34
C GLY A 98 -34.43 8.45 -45.04
N GLY A 99 -33.34 7.72 -44.76
CA GLY A 99 -31.98 8.19 -45.07
C GLY A 99 -30.89 8.07 -44.00
N VAL A 100 -30.57 6.85 -43.59
CA VAL A 100 -29.54 6.39 -42.63
C VAL A 100 -28.12 6.98 -42.78
N SER A 101 -27.51 7.40 -41.66
CA SER A 101 -26.07 7.17 -41.37
C SER A 101 -25.90 6.71 -39.91
N SER A 102 -25.35 5.50 -39.74
CA SER A 102 -25.35 4.73 -38.50
C SER A 102 -24.15 5.06 -37.59
N LYS A 103 -24.43 5.63 -36.40
CA LYS A 103 -23.55 5.58 -35.22
C LYS A 103 -23.63 4.18 -34.59
N ARG A 104 -22.47 3.54 -34.42
CA ARG A 104 -22.35 2.21 -33.81
C ARG A 104 -22.43 2.30 -32.29
N ALA A 105 -23.32 1.49 -31.74
CA ALA A 105 -23.63 1.31 -30.34
C ALA A 105 -22.46 0.69 -29.54
N ARG A 106 -22.39 1.04 -28.26
CA ARG A 106 -21.74 0.24 -27.21
C ARG A 106 -22.73 -0.84 -26.75
N PRO A 107 -22.38 -2.13 -26.68
CA PRO A 107 -23.18 -3.10 -25.97
C PRO A 107 -22.83 -3.07 -24.48
N GLY A 108 -23.87 -2.97 -23.65
CA GLY A 108 -23.83 -3.37 -22.25
C GLY A 108 -24.53 -4.71 -22.06
N GLY A 109 -24.19 -5.39 -20.96
CA GLY A 109 -25.03 -6.39 -20.33
C GLY A 109 -24.46 -7.80 -20.24
N SER A 110 -24.10 -8.22 -19.02
CA SER A 110 -24.80 -9.35 -18.42
C SER A 110 -25.09 -9.03 -16.95
N ARG A 111 -26.38 -8.82 -16.68
CA ARG A 111 -26.99 -8.79 -15.35
C ARG A 111 -27.49 -10.21 -15.06
N SER A 112 -27.22 -10.72 -13.87
CA SER A 112 -28.14 -11.59 -13.12
C SER A 112 -28.33 -10.90 -11.77
N SER A 113 -29.47 -10.23 -11.51
CA SER A 113 -30.68 -10.73 -10.82
C SER A 113 -30.31 -11.50 -9.54
N LEU A 114 -30.58 -11.06 -8.31
CA LEU A 114 -31.71 -10.36 -7.67
C LEU A 114 -31.10 -9.63 -6.44
N GLY A 115 -31.30 -8.34 -6.19
CA GLY A 115 -32.50 -7.77 -5.56
C GLY A 115 -32.30 -7.60 -4.04
N GLU A 116 -31.80 -6.43 -3.58
CA GLU A 116 -32.28 -5.76 -2.35
C GLU A 116 -31.67 -4.36 -2.18
N GLU A 117 -32.58 -3.38 -2.27
CA GLU A 117 -32.67 -2.06 -1.64
C GLU A 117 -31.41 -1.25 -1.20
N GLY A 118 -31.27 -0.07 -1.82
CA GLY A 118 -31.48 1.18 -1.08
C GLY A 118 -30.30 1.83 -0.34
N GLY A 119 -29.24 2.25 -1.05
CA GLY A 119 -28.26 3.21 -0.53
C GLY A 119 -28.78 4.66 -0.53
N LEU A 120 -29.27 5.13 0.62
CA LEU A 120 -29.59 6.54 0.89
C LEU A 120 -28.30 7.39 0.86
N PHE A 121 -28.33 8.51 0.13
CA PHE A 121 -27.21 9.44 -0.18
C PHE A 121 -26.30 9.01 -1.35
N GLY A 122 -26.57 9.57 -2.53
CA GLY A 122 -25.82 9.38 -3.78
C GLY A 122 -24.35 9.82 -3.73
N MET A 123 -23.53 9.02 -3.04
CA MET A 123 -22.08 8.97 -3.15
C MET A 123 -21.70 7.95 -4.24
N PRO A 124 -20.62 8.16 -5.01
CA PRO A 124 -20.11 7.09 -5.88
C PRO A 124 -19.75 5.89 -5.00
N GLU A 125 -20.29 4.71 -5.35
CA GLU A 125 -20.02 3.45 -4.67
C GLU A 125 -18.51 3.26 -4.53
N GLN A 126 -18.02 3.19 -3.29
CA GLN A 126 -16.66 2.75 -3.00
C GLN A 126 -16.60 1.29 -3.46
N MET A 127 -15.66 0.97 -4.37
CA MET A 127 -15.44 -0.41 -4.80
C MET A 127 -15.34 -1.31 -3.57
N THR A 128 -16.00 -2.46 -3.63
CA THR A 128 -15.84 -3.49 -2.62
C THR A 128 -14.38 -3.94 -2.55
N PRO A 129 -13.90 -4.48 -1.41
CA PRO A 129 -12.53 -4.97 -1.30
C PRO A 129 -12.16 -5.98 -2.40
N ASP A 130 -13.08 -6.87 -2.76
CA ASP A 130 -12.86 -7.89 -3.79
C ASP A 130 -12.79 -7.29 -5.20
N GLU A 131 -13.61 -6.29 -5.51
CA GLU A 131 -13.52 -5.53 -6.76
C GLU A 131 -12.19 -4.79 -6.87
N LEU A 132 -11.69 -4.24 -5.76
CA LEU A 132 -10.39 -3.59 -5.71
C LEU A 132 -9.26 -4.60 -5.98
N GLU A 133 -9.25 -5.76 -5.32
CA GLU A 133 -8.22 -6.77 -5.55
C GLU A 133 -8.28 -7.33 -6.97
N THR A 134 -9.49 -7.53 -7.52
CA THR A 134 -9.71 -7.93 -8.92
C THR A 134 -9.15 -6.89 -9.89
N SER A 135 -9.39 -5.60 -9.63
CA SER A 135 -8.87 -4.51 -10.46
C SER A 135 -7.33 -4.42 -10.46
N LEU A 136 -6.70 -4.95 -9.41
CA LEU A 136 -5.24 -4.95 -9.23
C LEU A 136 -4.57 -6.23 -9.76
N ALA A 137 -5.34 -7.21 -10.23
CA ALA A 137 -4.81 -8.42 -10.83
C ALA A 137 -3.88 -8.10 -12.03
N LEU A 138 -2.83 -8.92 -12.16
CA LEU A 138 -1.83 -8.84 -13.21
C LEU A 138 -2.05 -9.98 -14.23
N PRO A 139 -1.83 -9.73 -15.53
CA PRO A 139 -1.90 -10.79 -16.53
C PRO A 139 -0.78 -11.81 -16.31
N ALA A 140 -1.05 -13.09 -16.60
CA ALA A 140 -0.04 -14.13 -16.60
C ALA A 140 -0.36 -15.13 -17.73
N ASP A 141 0.65 -15.42 -18.55
CA ASP A 141 0.54 -16.36 -19.67
C ASP A 141 1.62 -17.42 -19.51
N THR A 142 1.21 -18.67 -19.29
CA THR A 142 2.10 -19.80 -19.00
C THR A 142 2.45 -20.66 -20.24
N ASP A 143 2.17 -20.18 -21.45
CA ASP A 143 2.56 -20.86 -22.69
C ASP A 143 4.09 -20.85 -22.87
N GLU A 144 4.72 -21.99 -22.57
CA GLU A 144 6.18 -22.17 -22.63
C GLU A 144 6.80 -21.84 -23.99
N ALA A 145 6.13 -22.18 -25.09
CA ALA A 145 6.68 -21.96 -26.42
C ALA A 145 6.73 -20.47 -26.76
N ARG A 146 5.68 -19.74 -26.38
CA ARG A 146 5.64 -18.27 -26.54
C ARG A 146 6.65 -17.59 -25.64
N ILE A 147 6.73 -17.99 -24.38
CA ILE A 147 7.72 -17.46 -23.43
C ILE A 147 9.14 -17.71 -23.96
N ALA A 148 9.46 -18.92 -24.39
CA ALA A 148 10.78 -19.31 -24.90
C ALA A 148 11.27 -18.41 -26.05
N SER A 149 10.36 -18.03 -26.95
CA SER A 149 10.67 -17.21 -28.12
C SER A 149 10.74 -15.70 -27.86
N ALA A 150 10.29 -15.24 -26.68
CA ALA A 150 10.15 -13.82 -26.39
C ALA A 150 11.42 -13.19 -25.81
N ALA A 151 11.76 -12.01 -26.35
CA ALA A 151 12.80 -11.13 -25.84
C ALA A 151 12.20 -9.75 -25.54
N LEU A 152 12.44 -9.25 -24.33
CA LEU A 152 11.87 -8.01 -23.83
C LEU A 152 12.96 -6.96 -23.64
N GLU A 153 12.59 -5.69 -23.75
CA GLU A 153 13.43 -4.56 -23.39
C GLU A 153 12.88 -3.89 -22.13
N THR A 154 13.69 -3.83 -21.07
CA THR A 154 13.25 -3.30 -19.78
C THR A 154 14.39 -2.73 -18.92
N ASN A 155 14.02 -1.95 -17.91
CA ASN A 155 14.93 -1.47 -16.87
C ASN A 155 15.08 -2.55 -15.77
N ARG A 156 16.15 -2.46 -14.99
CA ARG A 156 16.37 -3.36 -13.84
C ARG A 156 15.29 -3.27 -12.75
N ALA A 157 14.79 -2.07 -12.45
CA ALA A 157 13.81 -1.83 -11.38
C ALA A 157 12.44 -2.52 -11.60
N PRO A 158 11.77 -2.37 -12.76
CA PRO A 158 10.50 -3.06 -13.01
C PRO A 158 10.69 -4.59 -13.07
N LEU A 159 11.86 -5.09 -13.47
CA LEU A 159 12.17 -6.52 -13.38
C LEU A 159 12.25 -7.00 -11.92
N VAL A 160 12.91 -6.27 -11.02
CA VAL A 160 12.89 -6.59 -9.57
C VAL A 160 11.45 -6.57 -9.05
N LEU A 161 10.65 -5.59 -9.46
CA LEU A 161 9.25 -5.50 -9.07
C LEU A 161 8.47 -6.75 -9.47
N ALA A 162 8.61 -7.22 -10.71
CA ALA A 162 7.96 -8.43 -11.20
C ALA A 162 8.39 -9.69 -10.42
N PHE A 163 9.70 -9.84 -10.19
CA PHE A 163 10.25 -10.94 -9.38
C PHE A 163 9.67 -10.96 -7.96
N ALA A 164 9.63 -9.81 -7.30
CA ALA A 164 9.13 -9.68 -5.92
C ALA A 164 7.63 -9.93 -5.81
N VAL A 165 6.82 -9.41 -6.75
CA VAL A 165 5.35 -9.62 -6.74
C VAL A 165 5.03 -11.11 -6.90
N GLU A 166 5.68 -11.79 -7.83
CA GLU A 166 5.40 -13.21 -8.08
C GLU A 166 5.98 -14.09 -6.94
N LEU A 167 7.16 -13.78 -6.41
CA LEU A 167 7.73 -14.46 -5.24
C LEU A 167 6.79 -14.43 -4.03
N LEU A 168 6.22 -13.25 -3.74
CA LEU A 168 5.30 -13.07 -2.61
C LEU A 168 4.04 -13.93 -2.70
N ARG A 169 3.67 -14.43 -3.89
CA ARG A 169 2.58 -15.41 -4.01
C ARG A 169 2.90 -16.74 -3.30
N TYR A 170 4.18 -17.12 -3.29
CA TYR A 170 4.66 -18.37 -2.72
C TYR A 170 5.16 -18.20 -1.29
N THR A 171 5.84 -17.09 -1.01
CA THR A 171 6.43 -16.85 0.31
C THR A 171 5.42 -16.29 1.31
N MET A 172 4.37 -15.60 0.83
CA MET A 172 3.33 -14.95 1.63
C MET A 172 1.95 -15.04 0.94
N PRO A 173 1.41 -16.26 0.76
CA PRO A 173 0.15 -16.48 0.04
C PRO A 173 -1.06 -15.77 0.67
N GLU A 174 -1.01 -15.50 1.98
CA GLU A 174 -2.02 -14.75 2.72
C GLU A 174 -2.12 -13.27 2.32
N GLN A 175 -1.10 -12.74 1.64
CA GLN A 175 -1.12 -11.35 1.19
C GLN A 175 -1.95 -11.24 -0.10
N PRO A 176 -2.97 -10.37 -0.16
CA PRO A 176 -3.72 -10.13 -1.39
C PRO A 176 -2.87 -9.41 -2.46
N PRO A 177 -3.32 -9.35 -3.73
CA PRO A 177 -2.60 -8.69 -4.82
C PRO A 177 -2.14 -7.26 -4.49
N SER A 178 -3.00 -6.45 -3.84
CA SER A 178 -2.66 -5.11 -3.40
C SER A 178 -1.49 -5.07 -2.43
N SER A 179 -1.46 -5.98 -1.46
CA SER A 179 -0.40 -6.06 -0.44
C SER A 179 0.91 -6.50 -1.07
N ARG A 180 0.87 -7.51 -1.96
CA ARG A 180 2.05 -7.96 -2.71
C ARG A 180 2.66 -6.84 -3.56
N LEU A 181 1.84 -6.09 -4.30
CA LEU A 181 2.28 -4.94 -5.10
C LEU A 181 2.92 -3.84 -4.24
N SER A 182 2.32 -3.54 -3.09
CA SER A 182 2.83 -2.53 -2.16
C SER A 182 4.17 -2.92 -1.53
N MET A 183 4.28 -4.16 -1.07
CA MET A 183 5.52 -4.71 -0.49
C MET A 183 6.63 -4.80 -1.52
N ALA A 184 6.33 -5.31 -2.72
CA ALA A 184 7.31 -5.40 -3.81
C ALA A 184 7.84 -4.01 -4.22
N GLN A 185 6.97 -2.99 -4.23
CA GLN A 185 7.39 -1.61 -4.48
C GLN A 185 8.31 -1.07 -3.37
N ALA A 186 8.09 -1.45 -2.10
CA ALA A 186 8.99 -1.10 -1.00
C ALA A 186 10.39 -1.70 -1.19
N VAL A 187 10.48 -2.95 -1.64
CA VAL A 187 11.77 -3.62 -1.96
C VAL A 187 12.51 -2.87 -3.08
N VAL A 188 11.81 -2.51 -4.14
CA VAL A 188 12.39 -1.76 -5.27
C VAL A 188 12.86 -0.39 -4.82
N ALA A 189 12.06 0.32 -4.02
CA ALA A 189 12.40 1.64 -3.51
C ALA A 189 13.65 1.60 -2.60
N ALA A 190 13.74 0.60 -1.71
CA ALA A 190 14.91 0.38 -0.88
C ALA A 190 16.15 0.09 -1.75
N ASN A 191 16.07 -0.88 -2.67
CA ASN A 191 17.20 -1.27 -3.53
C ASN A 191 17.69 -0.13 -4.44
N SER A 192 16.75 0.65 -5.00
CA SER A 192 17.07 1.81 -5.83
C SER A 192 17.87 2.84 -5.03
N ARG A 193 17.36 3.28 -3.86
CA ARG A 193 17.99 4.35 -3.06
C ARG A 193 19.36 3.97 -2.54
N TYR A 194 19.54 2.74 -2.03
CA TYR A 194 20.87 2.26 -1.61
C TYR A 194 21.87 2.33 -2.77
N LYS A 195 21.42 2.00 -3.99
CA LYS A 195 22.27 2.06 -5.17
C LYS A 195 22.51 3.49 -5.66
N ALA A 196 21.51 4.37 -5.62
CA ALA A 196 21.68 5.79 -5.96
C ALA A 196 22.72 6.46 -5.04
N HIS A 197 22.63 6.22 -3.73
CA HIS A 197 23.61 6.69 -2.75
C HIS A 197 24.99 6.08 -2.98
N SER A 198 25.09 4.77 -3.24
CA SER A 198 26.37 4.11 -3.54
C SER A 198 27.03 4.60 -4.83
N LEU A 199 26.23 5.07 -5.80
CA LEU A 199 26.72 5.62 -7.06
C LEU A 199 26.98 7.13 -6.99
N GLY A 200 26.73 7.78 -5.84
CA GLY A 200 26.87 9.22 -5.66
C GLY A 200 25.84 10.06 -6.45
N ILE A 201 24.78 9.43 -6.96
CA ILE A 201 23.68 10.12 -7.66
C ILE A 201 22.80 10.88 -6.66
N GLU A 202 22.57 10.28 -5.49
CA GLU A 202 21.89 10.90 -4.36
C GLU A 202 22.90 11.10 -3.23
N SER A 203 23.07 12.34 -2.77
CA SER A 203 23.94 12.69 -1.64
C SER A 203 23.25 12.60 -0.29
N ALA A 204 21.92 12.50 -0.28
CA ALA A 204 21.13 12.41 0.95
C ALA A 204 21.22 11.00 1.55
N THR A 205 21.49 10.93 2.85
CA THR A 205 21.42 9.67 3.60
C THR A 205 20.01 9.07 3.44
N PRO A 206 19.88 7.75 3.16
CA PRO A 206 18.57 7.10 3.12
C PRO A 206 17.83 7.25 4.46
N ALA A 207 16.53 7.52 4.42
CA ALA A 207 15.71 7.74 5.61
C ALA A 207 15.79 6.57 6.62
N GLU A 208 15.95 5.34 6.16
CA GLU A 208 16.14 4.17 7.03
C GLU A 208 17.39 4.28 7.93
N ARG A 209 18.49 4.86 7.43
CA ARG A 209 19.72 5.07 8.23
C ARG A 209 19.59 6.22 9.23
N GLU A 210 18.64 7.12 8.99
CA GLU A 210 18.27 8.21 9.88
C GLU A 210 17.22 7.77 10.93
N GLY A 211 16.91 6.47 11.01
CA GLY A 211 15.96 5.91 11.96
C GLY A 211 14.49 6.06 11.56
N TRP A 212 14.18 6.50 10.33
CA TRP A 212 12.80 6.53 9.85
C TRP A 212 12.27 5.11 9.67
N GLY A 213 11.07 4.86 10.22
CA GLY A 213 10.47 3.53 10.26
C GLY A 213 10.87 2.69 11.47
N GLU A 214 11.76 3.18 12.34
CA GLU A 214 12.07 2.51 13.61
C GLU A 214 10.81 2.28 14.44
N GLY A 215 10.69 1.07 14.98
CA GLY A 215 9.48 0.64 15.68
C GLY A 215 8.29 0.34 14.76
N GLN A 216 8.45 0.20 13.44
CA GLN A 216 7.46 -0.46 12.59
C GLN A 216 7.84 -1.94 12.40
N PRO A 217 6.86 -2.84 12.25
CA PRO A 217 7.15 -4.23 11.88
C PRO A 217 7.98 -4.31 10.59
N LYS A 218 8.86 -5.31 10.52
CA LYS A 218 9.70 -5.56 9.35
C LYS A 218 9.39 -6.93 8.78
N VAL A 219 9.48 -7.03 7.46
CA VAL A 219 9.35 -8.27 6.71
C VAL A 219 10.53 -8.39 5.76
N ARG A 220 11.00 -9.61 5.54
CA ARG A 220 12.06 -9.89 4.57
C ARG A 220 11.46 -10.34 3.25
N VAL A 221 11.86 -9.68 2.16
CA VAL A 221 11.45 -10.00 0.79
C VAL A 221 12.65 -9.84 -0.13
N MET A 222 12.95 -10.88 -0.92
CA MET A 222 14.15 -10.99 -1.77
C MET A 222 15.45 -10.65 -1.03
N GLY A 223 15.61 -11.19 0.19
CA GLY A 223 16.79 -10.95 1.04
C GLY A 223 16.89 -9.54 1.64
N ARG A 224 15.89 -8.67 1.44
CA ARG A 224 15.87 -7.30 1.98
C ARG A 224 14.79 -7.14 3.05
N GLU A 225 15.14 -6.51 4.17
CA GLU A 225 14.16 -6.11 5.18
C GLU A 225 13.47 -4.81 4.80
N ILE A 226 12.14 -4.82 4.77
CA ILE A 226 11.28 -3.66 4.50
C ILE A 226 10.37 -3.40 5.70
N HIS A 227 10.08 -2.12 5.97
CA HIS A 227 9.09 -1.75 6.98
C HIS A 227 7.68 -1.96 6.42
N VAL A 228 6.78 -2.47 7.25
CA VAL A 228 5.39 -2.75 6.86
C VAL A 228 4.39 -2.18 7.85
N LEU A 229 3.17 -1.96 7.38
CA LEU A 229 2.03 -1.50 8.17
C LEU A 229 0.86 -2.47 8.04
N LYS A 230 0.33 -2.93 9.18
CA LYS A 230 -0.85 -3.80 9.20
C LYS A 230 -2.09 -3.14 8.59
N ARG A 231 -2.85 -3.91 7.80
CA ARG A 231 -4.18 -3.52 7.27
C ARG A 231 -5.25 -3.93 8.28
N GLY A 232 -5.66 -3.00 9.16
CA GLY A 232 -6.69 -3.29 10.15
C GLY A 232 -8.05 -3.60 9.52
N GLY A 233 -8.72 -4.65 10.02
CA GLY A 233 -10.10 -5.02 9.61
C GLY A 233 -10.23 -5.68 8.23
N TYR A 234 -9.14 -6.21 7.68
CA TYR A 234 -9.12 -6.89 6.39
C TYR A 234 -8.78 -8.38 6.57
N THR A 235 -9.61 -9.26 6.03
CA THR A 235 -9.42 -10.72 6.03
C THR A 235 -9.39 -11.21 4.59
N TRP A 236 -8.27 -11.80 4.17
CA TRP A 236 -8.13 -12.45 2.86
C TRP A 236 -7.97 -13.95 3.07
N ASN A 237 -8.89 -14.73 2.49
CA ASN A 237 -8.94 -16.17 2.71
C ASN A 237 -8.22 -16.97 1.62
N GLY A 238 -7.36 -16.33 0.82
CA GLY A 238 -6.72 -17.01 -0.31
C GLY A 238 -7.70 -17.37 -1.42
N GLU A 239 -7.17 -17.97 -2.48
CA GLU A 239 -7.94 -18.53 -3.58
C GLU A 239 -8.34 -19.96 -3.15
N GLU A 240 -9.52 -20.13 -2.55
CA GLU A 240 -10.00 -21.44 -2.05
C GLU A 240 -10.19 -22.42 -3.22
N SER A 241 -9.37 -23.48 -3.27
CA SER A 241 -9.77 -24.75 -3.88
C SER A 241 -10.66 -25.50 -2.88
N ILE A 242 -11.96 -25.57 -3.17
CA ILE A 242 -12.92 -26.37 -2.43
C ILE A 242 -12.52 -27.86 -2.49
N ALA A 243 -12.15 -28.44 -1.33
CA ALA A 243 -12.33 -29.85 -1.04
C ALA A 243 -12.28 -30.10 0.48
N ASP A 244 -13.44 -30.43 1.04
CA ASP A 244 -13.66 -30.95 2.39
C ASP A 244 -12.76 -32.15 2.74
N SER A 245 -12.34 -32.26 4.00
CA SER A 245 -12.33 -33.53 4.76
C SER A 245 -12.04 -33.28 6.25
N SER A 246 -13.08 -33.45 7.05
CA SER A 246 -13.09 -33.56 8.51
C SER A 246 -12.57 -34.92 9.02
N ALA A 247 -11.74 -34.91 10.08
CA ALA A 247 -11.61 -35.90 11.16
C ALA A 247 -10.38 -35.49 12.02
N GLY A 248 -10.32 -35.54 13.34
CA GLY A 248 -11.05 -36.31 14.34
C GLY A 248 -10.06 -37.05 15.24
N ALA A 249 -9.79 -36.48 16.43
CA ALA A 249 -9.51 -37.12 17.73
C ALA A 249 -8.20 -37.89 18.07
N GLU A 250 -7.73 -37.60 19.30
CA GLU A 250 -7.11 -38.46 20.35
C GLU A 250 -5.65 -38.95 20.17
N ASP A 251 -4.67 -38.54 20.97
CA ASP A 251 -4.36 -38.72 22.42
C ASP A 251 -3.95 -40.15 22.82
N ALA A 252 -2.71 -40.28 23.32
CA ALA A 252 -2.22 -41.35 24.18
C ALA A 252 -0.85 -40.97 24.79
N GLY A 253 -0.76 -41.05 26.13
CA GLY A 253 0.46 -41.00 26.95
C GLY A 253 1.44 -42.17 26.68
N ASP A 254 2.50 -42.39 27.45
CA ASP A 254 2.67 -42.16 28.88
C ASP A 254 4.18 -42.28 29.28
N ALA A 255 4.49 -41.73 30.46
CA ALA A 255 5.48 -42.11 31.46
C ALA A 255 7.00 -42.26 31.16
N ALA A 256 7.81 -41.46 31.87
CA ALA A 256 9.08 -41.89 32.47
C ALA A 256 9.27 -41.22 33.86
N PRO A 257 10.01 -41.84 34.80
CA PRO A 257 9.77 -41.71 36.24
C PRO A 257 10.59 -40.63 36.95
N HIS A 258 10.06 -40.23 38.11
CA HIS A 258 10.62 -39.37 39.13
C HIS A 258 11.86 -39.95 39.82
N THR A 259 12.85 -39.09 40.11
CA THR A 259 13.65 -39.11 41.35
C THR A 259 14.08 -37.68 41.70
N ASP A 260 13.86 -37.30 42.95
CA ASP A 260 14.19 -36.04 43.62
C ASP A 260 14.66 -36.44 45.04
N PRO A 261 15.18 -35.57 45.93
CA PRO A 261 16.14 -34.47 45.79
C PRO A 261 17.31 -34.63 46.80
N SER A 262 18.40 -33.87 46.66
CA SER A 262 19.15 -33.43 47.86
C SER A 262 20.00 -32.17 47.62
N GLN A 263 19.98 -31.34 48.64
CA GLN A 263 20.36 -29.93 48.73
C GLN A 263 21.89 -29.72 48.87
N SER A 264 22.38 -28.58 48.39
CA SER A 264 23.50 -27.86 49.04
C SER A 264 23.51 -26.37 48.68
N GLN A 265 23.68 -25.58 49.73
CA GLN A 265 23.50 -24.12 49.84
C GLN A 265 24.66 -23.28 49.29
N THR A 266 24.27 -22.14 48.71
CA THR A 266 24.82 -20.77 48.83
C THR A 266 26.31 -20.51 48.60
N GLN A 267 26.61 -19.62 47.64
CA GLN A 267 27.52 -18.47 47.85
C GLN A 267 27.27 -17.34 46.83
N LEU A 268 27.10 -16.13 47.36
CA LEU A 268 26.85 -14.87 46.66
C LEU A 268 28.18 -14.24 46.19
N LEU A 269 28.29 -13.80 44.93
CA LEU A 269 29.21 -12.72 44.55
C LEU A 269 28.84 -12.07 43.20
N GLY A 270 28.61 -10.76 43.22
CA GLY A 270 28.75 -9.82 42.09
C GLY A 270 27.70 -9.86 40.98
N THR A 271 26.76 -8.91 40.97
CA THR A 271 25.89 -8.65 39.80
C THR A 271 26.71 -8.12 38.61
N PRO A 272 26.76 -8.79 37.45
CA PRO A 272 27.28 -8.18 36.24
C PRO A 272 26.26 -7.18 35.70
N ARG A 273 26.72 -5.98 35.35
CA ARG A 273 25.90 -4.91 34.78
C ARG A 273 25.42 -5.33 33.39
N ALA A 274 24.11 -5.57 33.25
CA ALA A 274 23.48 -5.99 31.99
C ALA A 274 23.80 -5.04 30.81
N THR A 275 24.08 -5.60 29.64
CA THR A 275 24.37 -4.85 28.41
C THR A 275 23.17 -3.99 27.96
N PRO A 276 23.37 -2.93 27.15
CA PRO A 276 22.27 -2.08 26.66
C PRO A 276 21.13 -2.84 25.95
N GLN A 277 21.46 -3.88 25.17
CA GLN A 277 20.48 -4.74 24.50
C GLN A 277 19.66 -5.59 25.48
N GLN A 278 20.29 -6.10 26.55
CA GLN A 278 19.61 -6.89 27.58
C GLN A 278 18.68 -6.02 28.44
N ARG A 279 18.98 -4.73 28.59
CA ARG A 279 18.07 -3.73 29.21
C ARG A 279 16.86 -3.39 28.34
N GLN A 280 17.00 -3.37 27.01
CA GLN A 280 15.87 -3.18 26.09
C GLN A 280 14.93 -4.40 26.08
N LEU A 281 15.48 -5.62 26.18
CA LEU A 281 14.67 -6.84 26.29
C LEU A 281 13.84 -6.88 27.58
N LEU A 282 14.30 -6.31 28.69
CA LEU A 282 13.53 -6.28 29.94
C LEU A 282 12.60 -5.06 30.09
N ALA A 283 12.60 -4.15 29.10
CA ALA A 283 11.80 -2.93 29.14
C ALA A 283 10.30 -3.23 28.94
N TRP A 284 9.45 -2.56 29.74
CA TRP A 284 8.01 -2.69 29.63
C TRP A 284 7.49 -1.93 28.40
N SER A 285 6.88 -2.64 27.45
CA SER A 285 6.03 -2.02 26.45
C SER A 285 4.71 -1.60 27.10
N THR A 286 4.09 -0.53 26.60
CA THR A 286 2.90 0.07 27.22
C THR A 286 1.87 0.42 26.16
N SER A 287 0.62 0.04 26.39
CA SER A 287 -0.50 0.44 25.51
C SER A 287 -0.84 1.91 25.68
N GLN A 288 -1.59 2.46 24.72
CA GLN A 288 -2.33 3.70 24.98
C GLN A 288 -3.31 3.50 26.14
N SER A 289 -3.54 4.56 26.90
CA SER A 289 -4.56 4.58 27.96
C SER A 289 -5.93 4.75 27.32
N ILE A 290 -6.86 3.85 27.64
CA ILE A 290 -8.23 3.89 27.13
C ILE A 290 -9.18 4.13 28.29
N SER A 291 -9.99 5.18 28.20
CA SER A 291 -10.97 5.53 29.23
C SER A 291 -12.40 5.50 28.69
N LEU A 292 -13.33 4.93 29.46
CA LEU A 292 -14.75 4.91 29.17
C LEU A 292 -15.54 4.96 30.48
N LYS A 293 -16.51 5.88 30.58
CA LYS A 293 -17.31 6.11 31.80
C LYS A 293 -16.43 6.19 33.05
N ASP A 294 -15.39 7.03 32.96
CA ASP A 294 -14.37 7.29 33.99
C ASP A 294 -13.51 6.08 34.41
N SER A 295 -13.79 4.89 33.88
CA SER A 295 -12.92 3.73 34.06
C SER A 295 -11.77 3.81 33.06
N THR A 296 -10.54 3.59 33.51
CA THR A 296 -9.33 3.70 32.69
C THR A 296 -8.56 2.39 32.66
N PHE A 297 -8.07 2.01 31.48
CA PHE A 297 -7.34 0.77 31.22
C PHE A 297 -5.98 1.06 30.59
N ILE A 298 -4.95 0.38 31.09
CA ILE A 298 -3.59 0.40 30.53
C ILE A 298 -3.03 -1.02 30.60
N ALA A 299 -2.49 -1.53 29.50
CA ALA A 299 -1.75 -2.79 29.49
C ALA A 299 -0.25 -2.52 29.37
N ARG A 300 0.54 -3.39 29.99
CA ARG A 300 2.00 -3.40 29.87
C ARG A 300 2.48 -4.82 29.62
N ALA A 301 3.48 -4.99 28.76
CA ALA A 301 4.06 -6.29 28.49
C ALA A 301 5.59 -6.26 28.59
N THR A 302 6.18 -7.35 29.06
CA THR A 302 7.63 -7.51 29.15
C THR A 302 8.03 -8.94 28.81
N HIS A 303 9.27 -9.14 28.38
CA HIS A 303 9.81 -10.46 28.13
C HIS A 303 10.17 -11.14 29.45
N MET A 304 9.75 -12.39 29.57
CA MET A 304 9.90 -13.22 30.76
C MET A 304 9.99 -14.69 30.33
N PRO A 305 11.21 -15.22 30.08
CA PRO A 305 11.40 -16.60 29.68
C PRO A 305 11.33 -17.58 30.85
N ASP A 306 11.62 -17.11 32.07
CA ASP A 306 11.56 -17.90 33.30
C ASP A 306 10.36 -17.46 34.17
N PRO A 307 9.39 -18.36 34.45
CA PRO A 307 8.29 -18.12 35.38
C PRO A 307 8.71 -17.59 36.76
N ALA A 308 9.90 -17.96 37.25
CA ALA A 308 10.39 -17.51 38.56
C ALA A 308 10.62 -15.99 38.62
N GLU A 309 10.88 -15.34 37.49
CA GLU A 309 11.14 -13.89 37.42
C GLU A 309 9.88 -13.04 37.58
N ARG A 310 8.68 -13.62 37.40
CA ARG A 310 7.39 -12.90 37.42
C ARG A 310 7.24 -12.00 38.64
N LYS A 311 7.45 -12.53 39.85
CA LYS A 311 7.28 -11.76 41.10
C LYS A 311 8.22 -10.56 41.15
N LYS A 312 9.46 -10.74 40.70
CA LYS A 312 10.48 -9.68 40.64
C LYS A 312 10.11 -8.62 39.60
N LEU A 313 9.68 -9.03 38.41
CA LEU A 313 9.28 -8.12 37.33
C LEU A 313 8.06 -7.27 37.71
N VAL A 314 7.02 -7.89 38.27
CA VAL A 314 5.82 -7.16 38.74
C VAL A 314 6.17 -6.20 39.88
N SER A 315 7.01 -6.63 40.84
CA SER A 315 7.46 -5.75 41.93
C SER A 315 8.26 -4.55 41.40
N SER A 316 9.14 -4.79 40.42
CA SER A 316 9.89 -3.73 39.74
C SER A 316 8.98 -2.78 38.97
N LEU A 317 7.93 -3.28 38.31
CA LEU A 317 6.93 -2.47 37.61
C LEU A 317 6.22 -1.52 38.59
N MET A 318 5.79 -2.05 39.74
CA MET A 318 5.11 -1.27 40.78
C MET A 318 6.04 -0.23 41.45
N ALA A 319 7.34 -0.51 41.51
CA ALA A 319 8.33 0.45 42.00
C ALA A 319 8.60 1.56 40.97
N GLN A 320 8.68 1.20 39.68
CA GLN A 320 8.90 2.15 38.59
C GLN A 320 7.68 3.06 38.36
N TYR A 321 6.47 2.52 38.55
CA TYR A 321 5.22 3.25 38.38
C TYR A 321 4.35 3.15 39.65
N PRO A 322 4.63 3.95 40.69
CA PRO A 322 3.93 3.87 41.97
C PRO A 322 2.41 4.07 41.88
N HIS A 323 1.94 4.83 40.88
CA HIS A 323 0.51 5.06 40.64
C HIS A 323 -0.28 3.80 40.27
N LEU A 324 0.39 2.71 39.84
CA LEU A 324 -0.30 1.43 39.57
C LEU A 324 -0.86 0.80 40.85
N LYS A 325 -0.32 1.15 42.02
CA LYS A 325 -0.81 0.69 43.33
C LYS A 325 -2.16 1.30 43.72
N THR A 326 -2.54 2.42 43.11
CA THR A 326 -3.86 3.05 43.34
C THR A 326 -4.94 2.47 42.42
N ALA A 327 -4.56 1.58 41.50
CA ALA A 327 -5.50 0.93 40.60
C ALA A 327 -6.42 -0.02 41.35
N THR A 328 -7.63 -0.17 40.83
CA THR A 328 -8.62 -1.10 41.38
C THR A 328 -8.23 -2.54 41.11
N HIS A 329 -7.66 -2.81 39.93
CA HIS A 329 -7.24 -4.14 39.51
C HIS A 329 -5.94 -4.08 38.70
N ASN A 330 -5.04 -5.03 38.95
CA ASN A 330 -3.79 -5.30 38.24
C ASN A 330 -3.75 -6.80 37.86
N ALA A 331 -4.60 -7.18 36.92
CA ALA A 331 -4.66 -8.53 36.39
C ALA A 331 -3.43 -8.85 35.52
N TRP A 332 -3.03 -10.11 35.43
CA TRP A 332 -1.90 -10.52 34.60
C TRP A 332 -2.06 -11.92 34.04
N ALA A 333 -1.35 -12.21 32.95
CA ALA A 333 -1.11 -13.57 32.47
C ALA A 333 0.22 -13.65 31.71
N TYR A 334 0.77 -14.84 31.61
CA TYR A 334 1.99 -15.08 30.83
C TYR A 334 1.99 -16.47 30.18
N ARG A 335 2.80 -16.58 29.13
CA ARG A 335 3.26 -17.84 28.54
C ARG A 335 4.78 -17.79 28.55
N ALA A 336 5.44 -18.80 29.12
CA ALA A 336 6.90 -18.85 29.23
C ALA A 336 7.40 -20.26 28.94
N ARG A 337 8.52 -20.37 28.22
CA ARG A 337 9.21 -21.63 27.95
C ARG A 337 10.58 -21.58 28.62
N PRO A 338 10.71 -22.17 29.82
CA PRO A 338 12.00 -22.20 30.51
C PRO A 338 13.08 -22.85 29.65
N PRO A 339 14.32 -22.32 29.65
CA PRO A 339 15.42 -22.90 28.88
C PRO A 339 15.68 -24.35 29.31
N GLY A 340 15.73 -25.26 28.33
CA GLY A 340 15.88 -26.71 28.58
C GLY A 340 14.55 -27.47 28.76
N SER A 341 13.40 -26.79 28.75
CA SER A 341 12.08 -27.42 28.71
C SER A 341 11.41 -27.22 27.35
N SER A 342 10.82 -28.29 26.80
CA SER A 342 9.96 -28.20 25.61
C SER A 342 8.54 -27.71 25.94
N ARG A 343 8.16 -27.70 27.23
CA ARG A 343 6.80 -27.37 27.67
C ARG A 343 6.65 -25.88 27.94
N VAL A 344 5.59 -25.29 27.39
CA VAL A 344 5.15 -23.93 27.69
C VAL A 344 4.36 -23.94 29.01
N VAL A 345 4.78 -23.09 29.95
CA VAL A 345 4.11 -22.83 31.22
C VAL A 345 3.21 -21.62 31.07
N GLU A 346 1.97 -21.74 31.52
CA GLU A 346 0.95 -20.72 31.39
C GLU A 346 0.26 -20.48 32.74
N GLU A 347 0.24 -19.23 33.20
CA GLU A 347 -0.50 -18.85 34.39
C GLU A 347 -1.21 -17.50 34.18
N LYS A 348 -2.24 -17.27 35.00
CA LYS A 348 -3.08 -16.08 34.94
C LYS A 348 -3.59 -15.70 36.33
N PHE A 349 -3.93 -14.43 36.49
CA PHE A 349 -4.52 -13.86 37.69
C PHE A 349 -5.45 -12.71 37.36
N ASP A 350 -6.67 -12.75 37.87
CA ASP A 350 -7.73 -11.78 37.55
C ASP A 350 -7.70 -10.53 38.43
N ASP A 351 -7.07 -10.58 39.60
CA ASP A 351 -7.05 -9.49 40.61
C ASP A 351 -8.44 -8.87 40.91
N GLY A 352 -9.48 -9.69 40.99
CA GLY A 352 -10.87 -9.23 41.21
C GLY A 352 -11.61 -8.76 39.95
N GLU A 353 -10.93 -8.61 38.81
CA GLU A 353 -11.55 -8.35 37.51
C GLU A 353 -11.87 -9.69 36.80
N THR A 354 -12.98 -10.31 37.17
CA THR A 354 -13.35 -11.67 36.72
C THR A 354 -13.25 -11.83 35.19
N GLY A 355 -12.49 -12.83 34.76
CA GLY A 355 -12.27 -13.22 33.36
C GLY A 355 -11.11 -12.50 32.67
N CYS A 356 -10.45 -11.54 33.33
CA CYS A 356 -9.40 -10.73 32.70
C CYS A 356 -8.12 -11.52 32.43
N GLY A 357 -7.60 -12.28 33.39
CA GLY A 357 -6.42 -13.12 33.21
C GLY A 357 -6.67 -14.22 32.17
N ALA A 358 -7.88 -14.77 32.11
CA ALA A 358 -8.25 -15.74 31.07
C ALA A 358 -8.24 -15.11 29.67
N LEU A 359 -8.76 -13.89 29.53
CA LEU A 359 -8.72 -13.12 28.29
C LEU A 359 -7.27 -12.86 27.84
N ILE A 360 -6.42 -12.37 28.74
CA ILE A 360 -5.01 -12.07 28.42
C ILE A 360 -4.30 -13.34 27.95
N LEU A 361 -4.51 -14.47 28.64
CA LEU A 361 -3.89 -15.74 28.26
C LEU A 361 -4.37 -16.23 26.89
N GLN A 362 -5.67 -16.11 26.59
CA GLN A 362 -6.20 -16.45 25.28
C GLN A 362 -5.55 -15.60 24.18
N MET A 363 -5.41 -14.28 24.39
CA MET A 363 -4.74 -13.41 23.43
C MET A 363 -3.27 -13.75 23.21
N LEU A 364 -2.56 -14.19 24.26
CA LEU A 364 -1.18 -14.67 24.13
C LEU A 364 -1.09 -15.99 23.34
N ARG A 365 -2.10 -16.86 23.42
CA ARG A 365 -2.19 -18.10 22.63
C ARG A 365 -2.54 -17.81 21.17
N ASP A 366 -3.56 -16.99 20.93
CA ASP A 366 -4.02 -16.65 19.58
C ASP A 366 -2.91 -15.96 18.77
N ALA A 367 -2.07 -15.15 19.44
CA ALA A 367 -0.92 -14.50 18.82
C ALA A 367 0.36 -15.36 18.81
N ASP A 368 0.29 -16.60 19.30
CA ASP A 368 1.40 -17.51 19.60
C ASP A 368 2.64 -16.84 20.24
N VAL A 369 2.40 -15.94 21.18
CA VAL A 369 3.47 -15.22 21.89
C VAL A 369 3.90 -16.04 23.10
N ILE A 370 5.17 -16.47 23.11
CA ILE A 370 5.84 -17.09 24.25
C ILE A 370 6.83 -16.12 24.91
N ASP A 371 7.34 -16.50 26.08
CA ASP A 371 8.30 -15.76 26.90
C ASP A 371 7.87 -14.32 27.18
N THR A 372 6.57 -14.11 27.40
CA THR A 372 5.98 -12.78 27.58
C THR A 372 4.99 -12.75 28.74
N LEU A 373 5.19 -11.76 29.63
CA LEU A 373 4.28 -11.41 30.72
C LEU A 373 3.51 -10.15 30.34
N VAL A 374 2.19 -10.18 30.52
CA VAL A 374 1.29 -9.03 30.34
C VAL A 374 0.62 -8.70 31.66
N VAL A 375 0.61 -7.42 32.03
CA VAL A 375 -0.13 -6.85 33.16
C VAL A 375 -1.14 -5.85 32.62
N LEU A 376 -2.42 -6.06 32.92
CA LEU A 376 -3.49 -5.10 32.65
C LEU A 376 -3.90 -4.40 33.95
N THR A 377 -3.74 -3.08 33.96
CA THR A 377 -4.15 -2.22 35.05
C THR A 377 -5.47 -1.53 34.72
N ARG A 378 -6.42 -1.55 35.66
CA ARG A 378 -7.71 -0.86 35.57
C ARG A 378 -7.95 0.03 36.79
N TRP A 379 -8.34 1.27 36.54
CA TRP A 379 -8.96 2.15 37.53
C TRP A 379 -10.47 2.19 37.31
N PHE A 380 -11.26 1.88 38.35
CA PHE A 380 -12.72 1.90 38.28
C PHE A 380 -13.26 3.32 38.41
N GLY A 381 -14.13 3.72 37.47
CA GLY A 381 -14.72 5.05 37.40
C GLY A 381 -16.06 5.23 38.13
N GLY A 382 -16.48 4.27 38.95
CA GLY A 382 -17.76 4.35 39.68
C GLY A 382 -18.98 3.78 38.94
N LYS A 383 -18.86 3.37 37.67
CA LYS A 383 -19.94 2.76 36.88
C LYS A 383 -19.52 1.44 36.25
N PHE A 384 -20.36 0.42 36.35
CA PHE A 384 -20.12 -0.87 35.71
C PHE A 384 -20.17 -0.74 34.17
N LEU A 385 -19.15 -1.29 33.52
CA LEU A 385 -19.03 -1.30 32.06
C LEU A 385 -19.70 -2.52 31.41
N GLY A 386 -20.04 -3.55 32.16
CA GLY A 386 -20.60 -4.78 31.60
C GLY A 386 -19.66 -5.43 30.57
N PRO A 387 -20.17 -5.98 29.45
CA PRO A 387 -19.36 -6.61 28.41
C PRO A 387 -18.36 -5.68 27.70
N ASP A 388 -18.64 -4.38 27.64
CA ASP A 388 -17.76 -3.40 26.98
C ASP A 388 -16.34 -3.39 27.54
N ARG A 389 -16.18 -3.73 28.84
CA ARG A 389 -14.87 -3.83 29.48
C ARG A 389 -13.95 -4.79 28.73
N PHE A 390 -14.46 -5.94 28.28
CA PHE A 390 -13.66 -6.93 27.58
C PHE A 390 -13.14 -6.42 26.23
N ARG A 391 -13.94 -5.62 25.52
CA ARG A 391 -13.50 -4.98 24.27
C ARG A 391 -12.34 -4.00 24.52
N LEU A 392 -12.42 -3.19 25.59
CA LEU A 392 -11.36 -2.25 25.95
C LEU A 392 -10.09 -2.99 26.41
N MET A 393 -10.25 -4.05 27.21
CA MET A 393 -9.14 -4.91 27.65
C MET A 393 -8.40 -5.50 26.45
N ARG A 394 -9.12 -6.07 25.47
CA ARG A 394 -8.52 -6.61 24.24
C ARG A 394 -7.72 -5.53 23.49
N ASN A 395 -8.29 -4.33 23.35
CA ASN A 395 -7.60 -3.23 22.67
C ASN A 395 -6.32 -2.82 23.40
N CYS A 396 -6.34 -2.70 24.73
CA CYS A 396 -5.16 -2.37 25.53
C CYS A 396 -4.10 -3.48 25.43
N VAL A 397 -4.48 -4.73 25.66
CA VAL A 397 -3.56 -5.89 25.61
C VAL A 397 -2.95 -6.03 24.21
N GLY A 398 -3.76 -5.94 23.16
CA GLY A 398 -3.30 -5.99 21.77
C GLY A 398 -2.31 -4.86 21.45
N GLY A 399 -2.56 -3.65 21.96
CA GLY A 399 -1.64 -2.52 21.82
C GLY A 399 -0.29 -2.75 22.52
N ALA A 400 -0.30 -3.25 23.76
CA ALA A 400 0.92 -3.55 24.51
C ALA A 400 1.73 -4.69 23.90
N LEU A 401 1.07 -5.76 23.43
CA LEU A 401 1.70 -6.87 22.71
C LEU A 401 2.28 -6.40 21.37
N SER A 402 1.55 -5.58 20.62
CA SER A 402 2.04 -5.02 19.37
C SER A 402 3.29 -4.16 19.57
N GLU A 403 3.34 -3.34 20.62
CA GLU A 403 4.57 -2.62 21.00
C GLU A 403 5.68 -3.57 21.48
N ARG A 404 5.34 -4.62 22.23
CA ARG A 404 6.31 -5.60 22.72
C ARG A 404 7.01 -6.33 21.58
N MET A 405 6.23 -6.82 20.61
CA MET A 405 6.73 -7.50 19.42
C MET A 405 7.60 -6.58 18.57
N ARG A 406 7.31 -5.27 18.53
CA ARG A 406 8.17 -4.28 17.89
C ARG A 406 9.52 -4.11 18.59
N LEU A 407 9.55 -4.15 19.92
CA LEU A 407 10.77 -4.00 20.72
C LEU A 407 11.64 -5.27 20.77
N THR A 408 11.03 -6.47 20.74
CA THR A 408 11.79 -7.73 20.77
C THR A 408 12.41 -8.10 19.43
N GLY A 409 11.97 -7.48 18.33
CA GLY A 409 12.42 -7.85 16.99
C GLY A 409 12.18 -9.32 16.64
N THR A 410 11.41 -10.04 17.46
CA THR A 410 10.86 -11.35 17.15
C THR A 410 10.06 -11.14 15.88
N ASN A 411 10.48 -11.79 14.79
CA ASN A 411 9.75 -11.91 13.54
C ASN A 411 8.27 -11.97 13.89
N ALA A 412 7.57 -10.84 13.79
CA ALA A 412 6.14 -10.85 13.95
C ALA A 412 5.70 -11.65 12.75
N GLY A 413 5.44 -12.94 12.95
CA GLY A 413 4.59 -13.69 12.06
C GLY A 413 3.39 -12.79 11.90
N LEU A 414 3.27 -12.14 10.75
CA LEU A 414 2.05 -11.46 10.37
C LEU A 414 1.03 -12.60 10.42
N GLY A 415 0.23 -12.64 11.48
CA GLY A 415 -0.61 -13.80 11.82
C GLY A 415 -1.74 -13.97 10.82
N GLY A 416 -1.41 -14.20 9.55
CA GLY A 416 -2.32 -14.14 8.41
C GLY A 416 -2.70 -12.72 7.97
N GLU A 417 -2.36 -11.67 8.72
CA GLU A 417 -2.86 -10.31 8.45
C GLU A 417 -2.20 -9.67 7.22
N ALA A 418 -3.01 -9.07 6.36
CA ALA A 418 -2.52 -8.34 5.20
C ALA A 418 -1.75 -7.07 5.61
N VAL A 419 -0.69 -6.73 4.88
CA VAL A 419 0.17 -5.58 5.18
C VAL A 419 0.45 -4.68 3.98
N TRP A 420 0.78 -3.43 4.27
CA TRP A 420 1.28 -2.47 3.31
C TRP A 420 2.79 -2.29 3.44
N GLY A 421 3.48 -2.15 2.31
CA GLY A 421 4.86 -1.67 2.27
C GLY A 421 4.91 -0.19 2.63
N LEU A 422 5.73 0.16 3.62
CA LEU A 422 5.78 1.49 4.20
C LEU A 422 6.75 2.40 3.41
N ASP A 423 6.30 3.59 3.00
CA ASP A 423 7.16 4.55 2.27
C ASP A 423 7.86 5.50 3.26
N VAL A 424 8.96 5.02 3.82
CA VAL A 424 9.81 5.73 4.80
C VAL A 424 10.30 7.10 4.30
N GLU A 425 10.57 7.25 3.01
CA GLU A 425 11.01 8.54 2.45
C GLU A 425 9.85 9.54 2.30
N ALA A 426 8.67 9.06 1.90
CA ALA A 426 7.49 9.90 1.89
C ALA A 426 7.11 10.36 3.31
N MET A 427 7.43 9.60 4.35
CA MET A 427 7.30 10.04 5.74
C MET A 427 8.30 11.14 6.08
N ARG A 428 9.58 10.95 5.76
CA ARG A 428 10.62 11.96 6.00
C ARG A 428 10.28 13.30 5.34
N SER A 429 9.92 13.27 4.06
CA SER A 429 9.58 14.47 3.28
C SER A 429 8.29 15.16 3.74
N LYS A 430 7.30 14.44 4.29
CA LYS A 430 6.11 15.07 4.87
C LYS A 430 6.35 15.61 6.27
N SER A 431 7.25 15.00 7.04
CA SER A 431 7.63 15.52 8.36
C SER A 431 8.38 16.84 8.27
N THR A 432 9.25 17.01 7.26
CA THR A 432 9.96 18.28 7.03
C THR A 432 9.05 19.43 6.58
N VAL A 433 7.84 19.13 6.07
CA VAL A 433 6.85 20.12 5.62
C VAL A 433 5.87 20.55 6.74
N ARG A 434 5.85 19.89 7.90
CA ARG A 434 4.95 20.22 9.03
C ARG A 434 5.23 21.58 9.72
N GLY A 435 6.15 22.39 9.21
CA GLY A 435 6.39 23.77 9.65
C GLY A 435 5.38 24.82 9.14
N ALA A 436 4.48 24.51 8.20
CA ALA A 436 3.51 25.50 7.71
C ALA A 436 2.18 24.87 7.22
N GLY A 437 1.12 25.05 8.00
CA GLY A 437 -0.27 25.01 7.51
C GLY A 437 -1.15 23.86 8.03
N PRO A 438 -2.48 24.10 8.16
CA PRO A 438 -3.43 23.10 8.65
C PRO A 438 -3.66 21.96 7.63
N PRO A 439 -4.00 20.75 8.10
CA PRO A 439 -4.00 19.56 7.26
C PRO A 439 -5.13 19.60 6.21
N ALA A 440 -4.76 19.46 4.94
CA ALA A 440 -5.69 19.18 3.86
C ALA A 440 -6.30 17.77 4.05
N ARG A 441 -7.63 17.70 4.11
CA ARG A 441 -8.40 16.45 4.18
C ARG A 441 -8.28 15.70 2.86
N HIS A 442 -7.47 14.65 2.82
CA HIS A 442 -7.58 13.58 1.82
C HIS A 442 -7.96 12.29 2.54
N HIS A 443 -9.09 11.72 2.13
CA HIS A 443 -9.70 10.53 2.70
C HIS A 443 -9.32 9.34 1.80
N GLU A 444 -8.34 8.53 2.21
CA GLU A 444 -7.99 7.27 1.55
C GLU A 444 -7.05 6.45 2.46
N THR A 445 -7.52 5.28 2.92
CA THR A 445 -6.83 4.04 3.42
C THR A 445 -5.50 4.10 4.18
N THR A 446 -5.04 5.28 4.58
CA THR A 446 -3.81 5.50 5.34
C THR A 446 -4.19 5.76 6.79
N VAL A 447 -3.63 4.97 7.70
CA VAL A 447 -3.65 5.28 9.13
C VAL A 447 -3.04 6.68 9.28
N VAL A 448 -3.77 7.58 9.92
CA VAL A 448 -3.45 9.02 10.05
C VAL A 448 -1.96 9.22 10.36
N GLY A 449 -1.18 9.67 9.37
CA GLY A 449 0.25 9.99 9.51
C GLY A 449 1.26 9.04 8.85
N MET A 450 0.90 7.79 8.50
CA MET A 450 1.84 6.86 7.84
C MET A 450 1.61 6.79 6.31
N GLN A 451 2.68 6.96 5.53
CA GLN A 451 2.70 6.78 4.08
C GLN A 451 3.00 5.33 3.69
N ILE A 452 2.30 4.85 2.67
CA ILE A 452 2.46 3.50 2.11
C ILE A 452 2.80 3.60 0.61
N HIS A 453 3.45 2.57 0.09
CA HIS A 453 3.60 2.39 -1.35
C HIS A 453 2.27 1.97 -1.96
N ARG A 454 1.66 2.85 -2.77
CA ARG A 454 0.35 2.62 -3.39
C ARG A 454 0.41 1.49 -4.43
N PRO A 455 -0.43 0.45 -4.34
CA PRO A 455 -0.38 -0.69 -5.25
C PRO A 455 -0.72 -0.32 -6.69
N GLU A 456 -1.58 0.67 -6.92
CA GLU A 456 -1.95 1.13 -8.26
C GLU A 456 -0.74 1.70 -9.01
N SER A 457 0.18 2.35 -8.29
CA SER A 457 1.40 2.93 -8.87
C SER A 457 2.36 1.82 -9.31
N ALA A 458 2.54 0.80 -8.47
CA ALA A 458 3.37 -0.37 -8.78
C ALA A 458 2.80 -1.16 -9.98
N ARG A 459 1.49 -1.41 -9.99
CA ARG A 459 0.79 -2.08 -11.09
C ARG A 459 0.95 -1.34 -12.41
N ASN A 460 0.67 -0.04 -12.42
CA ASN A 460 0.82 0.78 -13.62
C ASN A 460 2.27 0.86 -14.09
N TYR A 461 3.24 0.77 -13.19
CA TYR A 461 4.65 0.73 -13.55
C TYR A 461 4.98 -0.56 -14.30
N LEU A 462 4.53 -1.73 -13.81
CA LEU A 462 4.70 -3.01 -14.50
C LEU A 462 4.09 -2.99 -15.90
N LEU A 463 2.82 -2.57 -16.03
CA LEU A 463 2.09 -2.55 -17.31
C LEU A 463 2.73 -1.69 -18.40
N ARG A 464 3.65 -0.78 -18.04
CA ARG A 464 4.28 0.17 -18.97
C ARG A 464 5.75 -0.13 -19.26
N SER A 465 6.34 -1.13 -18.61
CA SER A 465 7.79 -1.29 -18.50
C SER A 465 8.44 -2.33 -19.40
N PHE A 466 7.68 -3.15 -20.13
CA PHE A 466 8.21 -4.30 -20.88
C PHE A 466 7.91 -4.19 -22.38
N ALA A 467 8.80 -3.54 -23.13
CA ALA A 467 8.67 -3.47 -24.59
C ALA A 467 9.23 -4.74 -25.26
N THR A 468 8.87 -5.00 -26.51
CA THR A 468 9.49 -6.07 -27.31
C THR A 468 10.90 -5.64 -27.71
N ALA A 469 11.90 -6.49 -27.54
CA ALA A 469 13.26 -6.18 -27.95
C ALA A 469 13.36 -6.13 -29.48
N GLU A 470 13.95 -5.07 -30.03
CA GLU A 470 14.27 -5.00 -31.45
C GLU A 470 15.46 -5.91 -31.77
N PRO A 471 15.46 -6.62 -32.91
CA PRO A 471 16.62 -7.40 -33.33
C PRO A 471 17.83 -6.47 -33.50
N PRO A 472 19.05 -6.90 -33.13
CA PRO A 472 20.23 -6.07 -33.26
C PRO A 472 20.42 -5.71 -34.74
N THR A 473 20.27 -4.42 -35.06
CA THR A 473 20.65 -3.87 -36.35
C THR A 473 22.16 -3.99 -36.45
N THR A 474 22.66 -4.90 -37.29
CA THR A 474 24.05 -4.87 -37.73
C THR A 474 24.23 -3.62 -38.55
N ASP A 475 24.63 -2.50 -37.92
CA ASP A 475 25.12 -1.35 -38.66
C ASP A 475 26.57 -1.11 -38.28
N LEU A 476 27.42 -1.34 -39.29
CA LEU A 476 28.82 -0.99 -39.32
C LEU A 476 28.92 0.53 -39.12
N GLY A 477 29.84 0.92 -38.24
CA GLY A 477 29.85 2.25 -37.65
C GLY A 477 29.93 3.42 -38.62
N THR A 478 29.51 4.58 -38.13
CA THR A 478 30.29 5.81 -38.21
C THR A 478 29.79 6.76 -37.14
N ASP A 479 30.74 7.37 -36.44
CA ASP A 479 30.54 8.39 -35.42
C ASP A 479 29.71 9.56 -35.94
N ALA A 480 28.60 9.89 -35.27
CA ALA A 480 28.01 11.21 -35.35
C ALA A 480 27.30 11.59 -34.05
N LYS A 481 27.88 12.60 -33.41
CA LYS A 481 27.48 13.25 -32.17
C LYS A 481 26.01 13.65 -32.14
N GLU A 482 25.39 13.45 -30.98
CA GLU A 482 24.21 14.19 -30.54
C GLU A 482 24.55 15.69 -30.42
N GLU A 483 23.93 16.53 -31.25
CA GLU A 483 23.66 17.92 -30.89
C GLU A 483 22.20 18.25 -31.22
N ASN A 484 21.45 18.58 -30.16
CA ASN A 484 20.10 19.07 -30.22
C ASN A 484 20.13 20.60 -30.33
N LYS A 485 19.65 21.16 -31.45
CA LYS A 485 19.23 22.57 -31.53
C LYS A 485 18.04 22.73 -32.48
N THR A 486 16.99 23.32 -31.91
CA THR A 486 15.87 24.02 -32.54
C THR A 486 16.30 24.95 -33.69
N GLU A 487 15.60 24.90 -34.82
CA GLU A 487 14.69 25.96 -35.35
C GLU A 487 14.22 25.61 -36.77
N GLY A 488 13.08 26.19 -37.15
CA GLY A 488 12.33 25.85 -38.35
C GLY A 488 12.92 26.35 -39.67
N GLY A 489 12.48 25.73 -40.75
CA GLY A 489 12.76 26.16 -42.12
C GLY A 489 12.24 25.15 -43.13
N ALA A 490 11.08 25.46 -43.73
CA ALA A 490 10.51 24.69 -44.82
C ALA A 490 11.34 24.87 -46.09
N VAL A 491 11.79 23.77 -46.72
CA VAL A 491 11.99 23.68 -48.19
C VAL A 491 11.73 22.23 -48.65
N SER A 492 11.00 22.14 -49.75
CA SER A 492 10.62 20.98 -50.55
C SER A 492 11.79 20.22 -51.19
N GLY A 493 11.67 18.90 -51.27
CA GLY A 493 12.49 18.07 -52.16
C GLY A 493 11.98 16.63 -52.20
N GLY A 494 11.36 16.24 -53.33
CA GLY A 494 10.81 14.91 -53.52
C GLY A 494 11.88 13.82 -53.66
N GLY A 495 11.65 12.68 -53.00
CA GLY A 495 12.51 11.50 -53.11
C GLY A 495 11.87 10.27 -52.47
N LYS A 496 11.25 9.43 -53.33
CA LYS A 496 11.05 7.98 -53.24
C LYS A 496 10.77 7.36 -51.85
N LYS A 497 9.49 7.09 -51.57
CA LYS A 497 9.00 6.28 -50.44
C LYS A 497 9.60 4.86 -50.46
N THR A 498 10.46 4.55 -49.51
CA THR A 498 10.58 3.19 -48.97
C THR A 498 9.40 2.95 -48.02
N ALA A 499 8.85 1.73 -48.03
CA ALA A 499 7.67 1.38 -47.25
C ALA A 499 7.99 1.41 -45.74
N GLY A 500 7.80 2.56 -45.12
CA GLY A 500 7.95 2.72 -43.67
C GLY A 500 6.90 1.89 -42.94
N ALA A 501 7.37 1.02 -42.02
CA ALA A 501 6.52 0.35 -41.06
C ALA A 501 5.57 1.37 -40.42
N LYS A 502 4.25 1.10 -40.44
CA LYS A 502 3.28 1.97 -39.79
C LYS A 502 3.68 2.14 -38.33
N LYS A 503 3.91 3.37 -37.89
CA LYS A 503 4.17 3.71 -36.49
C LYS A 503 2.99 3.20 -35.64
N LYS A 504 3.23 2.22 -34.77
CA LYS A 504 2.22 1.63 -33.88
C LYS A 504 1.52 2.73 -33.09
N THR A 505 0.21 2.62 -32.91
CA THR A 505 -0.54 3.55 -32.07
C THR A 505 -0.18 3.38 -30.60
N GLN A 506 -0.34 4.42 -29.78
CA GLN A 506 -0.04 4.31 -28.34
C GLN A 506 -0.86 3.21 -27.64
N LYS A 507 -2.08 2.94 -28.13
CA LYS A 507 -2.92 1.88 -27.61
C LYS A 507 -2.34 0.49 -27.91
N GLU A 508 -1.86 0.28 -29.13
CA GLU A 508 -1.19 -0.96 -29.54
C GLU A 508 0.11 -1.18 -28.76
N ILE A 509 0.91 -0.12 -28.56
CA ILE A 509 2.14 -0.20 -27.76
C ILE A 509 1.84 -0.58 -26.30
N ASN A 510 0.76 -0.03 -25.72
CA ASN A 510 0.38 -0.37 -24.36
C ASN A 510 -0.12 -1.80 -24.24
N LEU A 511 -0.90 -2.28 -25.22
CA LEU A 511 -1.38 -3.66 -25.26
C LEU A 511 -0.22 -4.66 -25.39
N GLU A 512 0.72 -4.37 -26.29
CA GLU A 512 1.95 -5.16 -26.46
C GLU A 512 2.76 -5.25 -25.16
N LYS A 513 2.87 -4.15 -24.42
CA LYS A 513 3.56 -4.15 -23.11
C LYS A 513 2.83 -4.98 -22.05
N GLU A 514 1.50 -4.98 -22.08
CA GLU A 514 0.67 -5.79 -21.19
C GLU A 514 0.80 -7.29 -21.51
N GLU A 515 0.80 -7.66 -22.80
CA GLU A 515 1.06 -9.03 -23.26
C GLU A 515 2.47 -9.51 -22.86
N ASN A 516 3.49 -8.67 -23.06
CA ASN A 516 4.86 -8.95 -22.66
C ASN A 516 5.03 -9.12 -21.15
N LEU A 517 4.31 -8.31 -20.35
CA LEU A 517 4.25 -8.51 -18.90
C LEU A 517 3.64 -9.87 -18.55
N GLY A 518 2.57 -10.27 -19.24
CA GLY A 518 1.94 -11.58 -19.06
C GLY A 518 2.90 -12.74 -19.28
N LEU A 519 3.69 -12.69 -20.37
CA LEU A 519 4.72 -13.70 -20.66
C LEU A 519 5.83 -13.72 -19.59
N LEU A 520 6.29 -12.55 -19.13
CA LEU A 520 7.29 -12.48 -18.06
C LEU A 520 6.77 -13.08 -16.75
N LEU A 521 5.56 -12.71 -16.32
CA LEU A 521 4.97 -13.21 -15.09
C LEU A 521 4.68 -14.72 -15.17
N GLY A 522 4.28 -15.23 -16.33
CA GLY A 522 4.18 -16.66 -16.56
C GLY A 522 5.52 -17.39 -16.51
N ALA A 523 6.59 -16.82 -17.07
CA ALA A 523 7.94 -17.38 -16.96
C ALA A 523 8.40 -17.49 -15.50
N LEU A 524 8.13 -16.45 -14.70
CA LEU A 524 8.43 -16.43 -13.27
C LEU A 524 7.57 -17.43 -12.48
N ARG A 525 6.29 -17.58 -12.83
CA ARG A 525 5.41 -18.58 -12.24
C ARG A 525 5.93 -19.99 -12.46
N LEU A 526 6.26 -20.34 -13.70
CA LEU A 526 6.85 -21.63 -14.04
C LEU A 526 8.21 -21.85 -13.35
N LEU A 527 9.01 -20.79 -13.16
CA LEU A 527 10.24 -20.83 -12.38
C LEU A 527 9.95 -21.22 -10.93
N TYR A 528 9.10 -20.45 -10.24
CA TYR A 528 8.81 -20.68 -8.83
C TYR A 528 8.08 -22.01 -8.59
N ASP A 529 7.09 -22.36 -9.42
CA ASP A 529 6.37 -23.64 -9.35
C ASP A 529 7.34 -24.84 -9.38
N SER A 530 8.37 -24.78 -10.23
CA SER A 530 9.35 -25.88 -10.33
C SER A 530 10.18 -26.11 -9.06
N TRP A 531 10.26 -25.09 -8.18
CA TRP A 531 11.05 -25.12 -6.95
C TRP A 531 10.21 -25.08 -5.67
N ALA A 532 8.92 -24.70 -5.74
CA ALA A 532 8.07 -24.45 -4.58
C ALA A 532 7.98 -25.65 -3.62
N ASP A 533 7.85 -26.87 -4.15
CA ASP A 533 7.78 -28.11 -3.35
C ASP A 533 9.15 -28.61 -2.84
N HIS A 534 10.24 -27.97 -3.26
CA HIS A 534 11.60 -28.44 -3.04
C HIS A 534 12.45 -27.51 -2.18
N LEU A 535 11.97 -26.29 -1.91
CA LEU A 535 12.65 -25.28 -1.12
C LEU A 535 11.75 -24.78 0.00
N THR A 536 12.35 -24.46 1.14
CA THR A 536 11.61 -23.72 2.16
C THR A 536 11.30 -22.31 1.66
N VAL A 537 10.28 -21.66 2.24
CA VAL A 537 9.94 -20.26 1.95
C VAL A 537 11.15 -19.32 2.08
N ALA A 538 11.99 -19.54 3.09
CA ALA A 538 13.19 -18.73 3.32
C ALA A 538 14.27 -18.98 2.26
N ASP A 539 14.46 -20.22 1.82
CA ASP A 539 15.43 -20.56 0.78
C ASP A 539 14.97 -20.04 -0.59
N LEU A 540 13.66 -20.10 -0.87
CA LEU A 540 13.06 -19.55 -2.08
C LEU A 540 13.27 -18.03 -2.16
N ASP A 541 13.06 -17.32 -1.04
CA ASP A 541 13.30 -15.88 -0.93
C ASP A 541 14.76 -15.48 -1.23
N GLN A 542 15.72 -16.25 -0.68
CA GLN A 542 17.14 -16.00 -0.93
C GLN A 542 17.52 -16.27 -2.39
N ARG A 543 17.10 -17.41 -2.94
CA ARG A 543 17.45 -17.79 -4.33
C ARG A 543 16.82 -16.88 -5.38
N ALA A 544 15.66 -16.29 -5.11
CA ALA A 544 15.00 -15.38 -6.03
C ALA A 544 15.89 -14.19 -6.42
N TRP A 545 16.70 -13.67 -5.48
CA TRP A 545 17.66 -12.61 -5.78
C TRP A 545 18.78 -13.09 -6.70
N ASP A 546 19.33 -14.28 -6.45
CA ASP A 546 20.39 -14.86 -7.28
C ASP A 546 19.89 -15.10 -8.71
N TRP A 547 18.69 -15.66 -8.86
CA TRP A 547 18.04 -15.82 -10.16
C TRP A 547 17.87 -14.49 -10.88
N TYR A 548 17.34 -13.47 -10.21
CA TYR A 548 17.25 -12.12 -10.75
C TYR A 548 18.62 -11.61 -11.23
N THR A 549 19.68 -11.77 -10.44
CA THR A 549 21.02 -11.28 -10.83
C THR A 549 21.60 -11.99 -12.04
N SER A 550 21.23 -13.26 -12.27
CA SER A 550 21.70 -14.06 -13.40
C SER A 550 21.01 -13.71 -14.73
N VAL A 551 19.77 -13.22 -14.70
CA VAL A 551 18.97 -12.93 -15.91
C VAL A 551 18.78 -11.44 -16.18
N ARG A 552 19.05 -10.56 -15.21
CA ARG A 552 18.83 -9.12 -15.38
C ARG A 552 19.60 -8.57 -16.60
N PRO A 553 19.07 -7.53 -17.27
CA PRO A 553 19.78 -6.87 -18.36
C PRO A 553 21.18 -6.38 -17.96
N SER A 554 22.14 -6.61 -18.86
CA SER A 554 23.47 -6.02 -18.82
C SER A 554 23.37 -4.54 -19.15
N VAL A 555 23.80 -3.69 -18.24
CA VAL A 555 23.93 -2.24 -18.43
C VAL A 555 25.24 -1.78 -17.83
N ASP A 556 25.75 -0.65 -18.32
CA ASP A 556 27.04 -0.09 -17.93
C ASP A 556 27.20 0.06 -16.41
N SER A 557 28.45 -0.03 -15.96
CA SER A 557 28.80 0.27 -14.58
C SER A 557 28.79 1.78 -14.34
N GLY A 558 28.30 2.21 -13.17
CA GLY A 558 28.30 3.62 -12.78
C GLY A 558 26.98 4.34 -13.08
N PRO A 559 26.99 5.68 -13.08
CA PRO A 559 25.80 6.49 -13.32
C PRO A 559 25.17 6.32 -14.70
N SER A 560 25.95 5.97 -15.73
CA SER A 560 25.45 5.75 -17.10
C SER A 560 24.49 4.57 -17.21
N GLY A 561 24.69 3.53 -16.39
CA GLY A 561 23.76 2.39 -16.30
C GLY A 561 22.54 2.64 -15.41
N TRP A 562 22.42 3.81 -14.79
CA TRP A 562 21.27 4.13 -13.95
C TRP A 562 20.02 4.36 -14.81
N GLY A 563 19.03 3.47 -14.65
CA GLY A 563 17.79 3.56 -15.43
C GLY A 563 17.93 3.16 -16.90
N ALA A 564 19.09 2.67 -17.32
CA ALA A 564 19.29 2.13 -18.66
C ALA A 564 18.42 0.89 -18.90
N LYS A 565 17.93 0.78 -20.14
CA LYS A 565 17.22 -0.39 -20.64
C LYS A 565 18.22 -1.41 -21.19
N GLY A 566 17.82 -2.66 -21.17
CA GLY A 566 18.52 -3.68 -21.94
C GLY A 566 17.61 -4.87 -22.24
N THR A 567 18.14 -5.78 -23.03
CA THR A 567 17.44 -6.98 -23.47
C THR A 567 17.38 -8.04 -22.37
N LEU A 568 16.20 -8.61 -22.18
CA LEU A 568 15.87 -9.72 -21.29
C LEU A 568 15.27 -10.85 -22.13
N GLU A 569 15.99 -11.95 -22.28
CA GLU A 569 15.50 -13.16 -22.93
C GLU A 569 14.72 -14.01 -21.92
N LEU A 570 13.43 -14.25 -22.15
CA LEU A 570 12.62 -15.02 -21.20
C LEU A 570 13.02 -16.50 -21.14
N GLN A 571 13.63 -17.03 -22.21
CA GLN A 571 14.24 -18.37 -22.21
C GLN A 571 15.26 -18.54 -21.07
N LYS A 572 16.03 -17.49 -20.73
CA LYS A 572 17.01 -17.56 -19.64
C LYS A 572 16.33 -17.78 -18.29
N ILE A 573 15.12 -17.25 -18.09
CA ILE A 573 14.31 -17.48 -16.88
C ILE A 573 13.81 -18.93 -16.87
N LEU A 574 13.29 -19.44 -18.00
CA LEU A 574 12.83 -20.83 -18.10
C LEU A 574 13.96 -21.84 -17.84
N ASN A 575 15.19 -21.51 -18.21
CA ASN A 575 16.36 -22.36 -17.98
C ASN A 575 16.77 -22.46 -16.50
N LEU A 576 16.30 -21.56 -15.63
CA LEU A 576 16.53 -21.62 -14.18
C LEU A 576 15.58 -22.58 -13.45
N ARG A 577 14.56 -23.10 -14.15
CA ARG A 577 13.66 -24.11 -13.61
C ARG A 577 14.43 -25.34 -13.15
N ARG A 578 13.91 -25.97 -12.11
CA ARG A 578 14.39 -27.29 -11.72
C ARG A 578 14.16 -28.25 -12.89
N LYS A 579 15.22 -28.91 -13.36
CA LYS A 579 15.11 -29.97 -14.35
C LYS A 579 14.45 -31.17 -13.68
N ALA A 580 13.46 -31.76 -14.36
CA ALA A 580 12.75 -32.94 -13.91
C ALA A 580 13.70 -34.13 -13.69
#